data_AF-A0A1S2T471-F1
#
_entry.id   AF-A0A1S2T471-F1
#
_cell.length_a   1.000
_cell.length_b   1.000
_cell.length_c   1.000
_cell.angle_alpha   90.00
_cell.angle_beta   90.00
_cell.angle_gamma   90.00
#
_symmetry.space_group_name_H-M   'P 1'
#
loop_
_entity.id
_entity.type
_entity.pdbx_description
1 polymer ?
#
loop_
_entity_poly.entity_id
_entity_poly.type
_entity_poly.pdbx_seq_one_letter_code
_entity_poly.pdbx_strand_id
1 'polypeptide(L)'
;MQKPDQVSAYFLYDLDKFRVFCELSQRHWEEELARYNTVDLEIDESTYWDRYQYRNDLSADFQEGFPQYQKQSFLLMLVSIFEDYLNQLCNCSYVERALPCSLKDYCGTGIERAKKYLKKVADIDVPTDTADWNKVIEARDIRNIIAHNAGHIDEKAHQKQLKIVAKNSNLTYQKFARIHLDVTQEYLFEVIKAMKNTACKIRRMTPRKS
;
A
#
# COMPACT_ATOMS: atom_id res chain seq x y z
N MET A 1 -21.22 15.52 -7.43
CA MET A 1 -20.54 14.83 -6.32
C MET A 1 -20.80 13.34 -6.46
N GLN A 2 -19.81 12.47 -6.26
CA GLN A 2 -20.02 11.02 -6.39
C GLN A 2 -20.92 10.49 -5.28
N LYS A 3 -21.79 9.52 -5.59
CA LYS A 3 -22.53 8.77 -4.57
C LYS A 3 -21.57 7.80 -3.83
N PRO A 4 -21.79 7.46 -2.55
CA PRO A 4 -20.99 6.49 -1.80
C PRO A 4 -20.80 5.14 -2.52
N ASP A 5 -21.85 4.68 -3.21
CA ASP A 5 -21.80 3.47 -4.05
C ASP A 5 -20.81 3.61 -5.22
N GLN A 6 -20.73 4.79 -5.83
CA GLN A 6 -19.79 5.08 -6.90
C GLN A 6 -18.36 5.16 -6.36
N VAL A 7 -18.14 5.80 -5.20
CA VAL A 7 -16.83 5.87 -4.53
C VAL A 7 -16.26 4.47 -4.32
N SER A 8 -17.07 3.54 -3.79
CA SER A 8 -16.63 2.15 -3.60
C SER A 8 -16.37 1.41 -4.91
N ALA A 9 -17.17 1.67 -5.96
CA ALA A 9 -16.94 1.07 -7.27
C ALA A 9 -15.64 1.55 -7.93
N TYR A 10 -15.36 2.87 -7.87
CA TYR A 10 -14.11 3.43 -8.37
C TYR A 10 -12.90 2.88 -7.60
N PHE A 11 -12.96 2.85 -6.27
CA PHE A 11 -11.87 2.31 -5.46
C PHE A 11 -11.57 0.84 -5.79
N LEU A 12 -12.59 -0.01 -5.96
CA LEU A 12 -12.41 -1.40 -6.35
C LEU A 12 -11.74 -1.54 -7.73
N TYR A 13 -12.14 -0.70 -8.67
CA TYR A 13 -11.54 -0.66 -10.01
C TYR A 13 -10.09 -0.18 -9.97
N ASP A 14 -9.77 0.82 -9.14
CA ASP A 14 -8.41 1.31 -8.98
C ASP A 14 -7.50 0.26 -8.35
N LEU A 15 -8.00 -0.54 -7.40
CA LEU A 15 -7.25 -1.68 -6.84
C LEU A 15 -6.94 -2.75 -7.89
N ASP A 16 -7.85 -3.00 -8.83
CA ASP A 16 -7.62 -3.94 -9.94
C ASP A 16 -6.55 -3.43 -10.90
N LYS A 17 -6.58 -2.13 -11.25
CA LYS A 17 -5.49 -1.50 -12.01
C LYS A 17 -4.17 -1.56 -11.26
N PHE A 18 -4.18 -1.27 -9.97
CA PHE A 18 -2.97 -1.25 -9.15
C PHE A 18 -2.34 -2.64 -9.08
N ARG A 19 -3.15 -3.70 -9.01
CA ARG A 19 -2.66 -5.07 -9.09
C ARG A 19 -1.91 -5.33 -10.40
N VAL A 20 -2.52 -4.98 -11.52
CA VAL A 20 -1.87 -5.12 -12.85
C VAL A 20 -0.60 -4.28 -12.94
N PHE A 21 -0.59 -3.09 -12.34
CA PHE A 21 0.60 -2.24 -12.27
C PHE A 21 1.74 -2.89 -11.48
N CYS A 22 1.45 -3.53 -10.34
CA CYS A 22 2.43 -4.32 -9.60
C CYS A 22 2.98 -5.50 -10.42
N GLU A 23 2.14 -6.19 -11.20
CA GLU A 23 2.54 -7.31 -12.06
C GLU A 23 3.44 -6.85 -13.22
N LEU A 24 3.07 -5.75 -13.89
CA LEU A 24 3.87 -5.15 -14.95
C LEU A 24 5.23 -4.69 -14.45
N SER A 25 5.27 -4.09 -13.27
CA SER A 25 6.49 -3.53 -12.71
C SER A 25 7.50 -4.60 -12.30
N GLN A 26 7.03 -5.74 -11.78
CA GLN A 26 7.91 -6.88 -11.48
C GLN A 26 8.55 -7.43 -12.76
N ARG A 27 7.76 -7.65 -13.81
CA ARG A 27 8.28 -8.09 -15.12
C ARG A 27 9.27 -7.09 -15.71
N HIS A 28 9.01 -5.80 -15.56
CA HIS A 28 9.93 -4.75 -16.01
C HIS A 28 11.31 -4.89 -15.38
N TRP A 29 11.40 -5.14 -14.06
CA TRP A 29 12.69 -5.33 -13.41
C TRP A 29 13.40 -6.62 -13.84
N GLU A 30 12.66 -7.70 -14.05
CA GLU A 30 13.22 -8.95 -14.58
C GLU A 30 13.82 -8.75 -15.98
N GLU A 31 13.12 -8.00 -16.84
CA GLU A 31 13.58 -7.63 -18.17
C GLU A 31 14.80 -6.70 -18.13
N GLU A 32 14.81 -5.68 -17.25
CA GLU A 32 15.94 -4.76 -17.12
C GLU A 32 17.18 -5.46 -16.54
N LEU A 33 17.03 -6.36 -15.56
CA LEU A 33 18.13 -7.18 -15.05
C LEU A 33 18.73 -8.08 -16.14
N ALA A 34 17.87 -8.71 -16.96
CA ALA A 34 18.33 -9.53 -18.07
C ALA A 34 19.09 -8.71 -19.12
N ARG A 35 18.62 -7.49 -19.43
CA ARG A 35 19.31 -6.56 -20.35
C ARG A 35 20.65 -6.10 -19.78
N TYR A 36 20.69 -5.71 -18.51
CA TYR A 36 21.92 -5.29 -17.85
C TYR A 36 23.00 -6.39 -17.90
N ASN A 37 22.61 -7.64 -17.64
CA ASN A 37 23.53 -8.78 -17.64
C ASN A 37 24.00 -9.23 -19.04
N THR A 38 23.24 -8.93 -20.10
CA THR A 38 23.53 -9.41 -21.46
C THR A 38 24.14 -8.35 -22.37
N VAL A 39 23.70 -7.10 -22.25
CA VAL A 39 23.97 -6.02 -23.21
C VAL A 39 25.02 -5.07 -22.67
N ASP A 40 24.89 -4.61 -21.43
CA ASP A 40 25.72 -3.52 -20.90
C ASP A 40 27.11 -4.00 -20.42
N LEU A 41 27.35 -5.31 -20.30
CA LEU A 41 28.68 -5.88 -20.09
C LEU A 41 29.48 -6.07 -21.40
N GLU A 42 28.84 -5.97 -22.57
CA GLU A 42 29.45 -6.22 -23.89
C GLU A 42 29.64 -4.94 -24.75
N ILE A 43 29.20 -3.76 -24.28
CA ILE A 43 29.21 -2.50 -25.06
C ILE A 43 30.39 -1.58 -24.71
N ASP A 44 30.82 -0.78 -25.71
CA ASP A 44 31.69 0.41 -25.61
C ASP A 44 31.38 1.34 -24.41
N GLU A 45 32.43 1.82 -23.74
CA GLU A 45 32.36 2.65 -22.52
C GLU A 45 31.49 3.91 -22.67
N SER A 46 31.39 4.49 -23.88
CA SER A 46 30.60 5.71 -24.11
C SER A 46 29.09 5.49 -23.96
N THR A 47 28.57 4.33 -24.37
CA THR A 47 27.12 4.03 -24.25
C THR A 47 26.76 3.65 -22.81
N TYR A 48 27.69 2.97 -22.13
CA TYR A 48 27.60 2.68 -20.70
C TYR A 48 27.54 3.97 -19.85
N TRP A 49 28.30 5.00 -20.25
CA TRP A 49 28.32 6.31 -19.59
C TRP A 49 26.96 7.02 -19.57
N ASP A 50 26.34 7.14 -20.76
CA ASP A 50 25.07 7.86 -20.94
C ASP A 50 23.94 7.22 -20.14
N ARG A 51 23.98 5.89 -19.95
CA ARG A 51 22.91 5.14 -19.30
C ARG A 51 23.08 5.03 -17.78
N TYR A 52 24.29 4.81 -17.26
CA TYR A 52 24.52 4.47 -15.84
C TYR A 52 25.54 5.36 -15.11
N GLN A 53 26.08 6.40 -15.75
CA GLN A 53 26.92 7.43 -15.12
C GLN A 53 28.09 6.87 -14.27
N TYR A 54 28.85 5.89 -14.80
CA TYR A 54 30.00 5.25 -14.12
C TYR A 54 29.70 4.53 -12.79
N ARG A 55 28.43 4.16 -12.51
CA ARG A 55 28.13 3.26 -11.39
C ARG A 55 28.63 1.86 -11.69
N ASN A 56 29.82 1.52 -11.20
CA ASN A 56 30.35 0.16 -11.31
C ASN A 56 29.43 -0.82 -10.55
N ASP A 57 28.96 -1.84 -11.27
CA ASP A 57 28.16 -2.97 -10.79
C ASP A 57 26.81 -2.62 -10.11
N LEU A 58 25.79 -2.38 -10.94
CA LEU A 58 24.39 -2.24 -10.52
C LEU A 58 23.64 -3.58 -10.45
N SER A 59 24.31 -4.74 -10.59
CA SER A 59 23.63 -6.03 -10.65
C SER A 59 22.77 -6.27 -9.39
N ALA A 60 23.34 -5.98 -8.22
CA ALA A 60 22.63 -6.12 -6.94
C ALA A 60 21.45 -5.12 -6.81
N ASP A 61 21.61 -3.91 -7.35
CA ASP A 61 20.55 -2.90 -7.35
C ASP A 61 19.38 -3.31 -8.25
N PHE A 62 19.65 -3.81 -9.45
CA PHE A 62 18.61 -4.33 -10.35
C PHE A 62 17.92 -5.58 -9.81
N GLN A 63 18.69 -6.46 -9.17
CA GLN A 63 18.16 -7.71 -8.63
C GLN A 63 17.32 -7.49 -7.36
N GLU A 64 17.76 -6.60 -6.46
CA GLU A 64 17.18 -6.47 -5.13
C GLU A 64 16.82 -5.03 -4.76
N GLY A 65 17.74 -4.08 -4.92
CA GLY A 65 17.59 -2.70 -4.44
C GLY A 65 16.38 -1.96 -5.05
N PHE A 66 16.38 -1.75 -6.37
CA PHE A 66 15.33 -1.03 -7.08
C PHE A 66 13.97 -1.72 -7.00
N PRO A 67 13.85 -3.06 -7.17
CA PRO A 67 12.58 -3.75 -6.93
C PRO A 67 12.04 -3.54 -5.52
N GLN A 68 12.89 -3.54 -4.48
CA GLN A 68 12.43 -3.28 -3.10
C GLN A 68 11.95 -1.84 -2.92
N TYR A 69 12.68 -0.84 -3.43
CA TYR A 69 12.22 0.56 -3.36
C TYR A 69 10.87 0.75 -4.02
N GLN A 70 10.63 0.09 -5.16
CA GLN A 70 9.35 0.19 -5.84
C GLN A 70 8.24 -0.51 -5.05
N LYS A 71 8.45 -1.73 -4.54
CA LYS A 71 7.45 -2.46 -3.74
C LYS A 71 7.09 -1.72 -2.45
N GLN A 72 8.07 -1.12 -1.78
CA GLN A 72 7.83 -0.26 -0.62
C GLN A 72 7.02 1.00 -0.98
N SER A 73 7.33 1.62 -2.12
CA SER A 73 6.56 2.75 -2.67
C SER A 73 5.12 2.36 -3.02
N PHE A 74 4.91 1.13 -3.51
CA PHE A 74 3.58 0.61 -3.77
C PHE A 74 2.79 0.41 -2.48
N LEU A 75 3.40 -0.08 -1.42
CA LEU A 75 2.73 -0.21 -0.12
C LEU A 75 2.34 1.17 0.45
N LEU A 76 3.21 2.17 0.32
CA LEU A 76 2.91 3.56 0.67
C LEU A 76 1.68 4.08 -0.08
N MET A 77 1.65 3.86 -1.41
CA MET A 77 0.54 4.29 -2.25
C MET A 77 -0.76 3.56 -1.90
N LEU A 78 -0.73 2.23 -1.76
CA LEU A 78 -1.90 1.40 -1.41
C LEU A 78 -2.59 1.86 -0.12
N VAL A 79 -1.81 2.12 0.94
CA VAL A 79 -2.37 2.61 2.20
C VAL A 79 -2.95 4.02 2.04
N SER A 80 -2.29 4.87 1.25
CA SER A 80 -2.76 6.25 1.00
C SER A 80 -4.08 6.28 0.22
N ILE A 81 -4.22 5.47 -0.84
CA ILE A 81 -5.47 5.39 -1.61
C ILE A 81 -6.61 4.78 -0.78
N PHE A 82 -6.31 3.86 0.15
CA PHE A 82 -7.32 3.30 1.05
C PHE A 82 -7.79 4.32 2.09
N GLU A 83 -6.86 5.11 2.66
CA GLU A 83 -7.20 6.22 3.56
C GLU A 83 -8.05 7.27 2.86
N ASP A 84 -7.69 7.62 1.63
CA ASP A 84 -8.47 8.56 0.82
C ASP A 84 -9.87 8.01 0.47
N TYR A 85 -9.97 6.75 0.08
CA TYR A 85 -11.25 6.06 -0.12
C TYR A 85 -12.19 6.19 1.10
N LEU A 86 -11.70 5.90 2.30
CA LEU A 86 -12.50 6.02 3.52
C LEU A 86 -12.90 7.47 3.79
N ASN A 87 -12.02 8.45 3.53
CA ASN A 87 -12.34 9.86 3.68
C ASN A 87 -13.40 10.30 2.67
N GLN A 88 -13.30 9.87 1.41
CA GLN A 88 -14.29 10.15 0.38
C GLN A 88 -15.65 9.57 0.74
N LEU A 89 -15.71 8.35 1.30
CA LEU A 89 -16.95 7.76 1.80
C LEU A 89 -17.59 8.59 2.93
N CYS A 90 -16.79 9.07 3.88
CA CYS A 90 -17.28 9.96 4.94
C CYS A 90 -17.87 11.24 4.35
N ASN A 91 -17.15 11.89 3.42
CA ASN A 91 -17.57 13.13 2.79
C ASN A 91 -18.83 12.95 1.94
N CYS A 92 -18.94 11.84 1.20
CA CYS A 92 -20.12 11.56 0.38
C CYS A 92 -21.34 11.26 1.26
N SER A 93 -21.15 10.52 2.36
CA SER A 93 -22.22 10.25 3.34
C SER A 93 -22.71 11.53 4.01
N TYR A 94 -21.79 12.43 4.37
CA TYR A 94 -22.12 13.73 4.96
C TYR A 94 -23.08 14.53 4.10
N VAL A 95 -22.77 14.71 2.82
CA VAL A 95 -23.58 15.54 1.92
C VAL A 95 -24.87 14.82 1.51
N GLU A 96 -24.82 13.54 1.15
CA GLU A 96 -26.01 12.83 0.64
C GLU A 96 -27.10 12.65 1.71
N ARG A 97 -26.68 12.48 2.97
CA ARG A 97 -27.58 12.25 4.11
C ARG A 97 -27.76 13.48 4.98
N ALA A 98 -27.19 14.62 4.59
CA ALA A 98 -27.19 15.87 5.37
C ALA A 98 -26.83 15.62 6.85
N LEU A 99 -25.74 14.87 7.08
CA LEU A 99 -25.31 14.49 8.43
C LEU A 99 -24.91 15.75 9.23
N PRO A 100 -25.02 15.73 10.57
CA PRO A 100 -24.87 16.94 11.39
C PRO A 100 -23.44 17.49 11.47
N CYS A 101 -22.42 16.70 11.17
CA CYS A 101 -21.02 17.14 11.22
C CYS A 101 -20.20 16.48 10.10
N SER A 102 -19.15 17.17 9.67
CA SER A 102 -18.23 16.69 8.64
C SER A 102 -17.12 15.83 9.26
N LEU A 103 -16.36 15.12 8.42
CA LEU A 103 -15.19 14.37 8.89
C LEU A 103 -14.13 15.27 9.53
N LYS A 104 -14.05 16.55 9.11
CA LYS A 104 -13.07 17.52 9.63
C LYS A 104 -13.32 17.87 11.09
N ASP A 105 -14.57 17.76 11.53
CA ASP A 105 -14.99 18.05 12.90
C ASP A 105 -14.68 16.89 13.86
N TYR A 106 -14.13 15.78 13.33
CA TYR A 106 -13.90 14.55 14.05
C TYR A 106 -12.42 14.36 14.44
N CYS A 107 -12.14 14.21 15.74
CA CYS A 107 -10.78 14.01 16.24
C CYS A 107 -10.19 12.65 15.82
N GLY A 108 -8.93 12.65 15.41
CA GLY A 108 -8.13 11.47 15.08
C GLY A 108 -7.33 11.62 13.80
N THR A 109 -6.64 10.55 13.38
CA THR A 109 -5.82 10.53 12.16
C THR A 109 -6.07 9.28 11.31
N GLY A 110 -5.84 9.40 10.00
CA GLY A 110 -5.87 8.31 9.02
C GLY A 110 -7.12 7.43 9.08
N ILE A 111 -6.90 6.13 8.89
CA ILE A 111 -7.94 5.07 8.89
C ILE A 111 -8.82 5.12 10.14
N GLU A 112 -8.24 5.37 11.33
CA GLU A 112 -8.98 5.33 12.59
C GLU A 112 -10.01 6.46 12.71
N ARG A 113 -9.71 7.65 12.19
CA ARG A 113 -10.66 8.77 12.17
C ARG A 113 -11.85 8.45 11.27
N ALA A 114 -11.58 8.03 10.03
CA ALA A 114 -12.63 7.71 9.07
C ALA A 114 -13.51 6.55 9.56
N LYS A 115 -12.91 5.49 10.12
CA LYS A 115 -13.62 4.37 10.76
C LYS A 115 -14.59 4.83 11.85
N LYS A 116 -14.13 5.69 12.77
CA LYS A 116 -14.97 6.18 13.87
C LYS A 116 -16.13 7.05 13.34
N TYR A 117 -15.87 7.87 12.33
CA TYR A 117 -16.90 8.70 11.70
C TYR A 117 -17.95 7.84 10.99
N LEU A 118 -17.54 6.90 10.14
CA LEU A 118 -18.45 6.00 9.43
C LEU A 118 -19.38 5.28 10.40
N LYS A 119 -18.85 4.75 11.50
CA LYS A 119 -19.65 4.05 12.50
C LYS A 119 -20.58 4.97 13.29
N LYS A 120 -20.06 6.08 13.84
CA LYS A 120 -20.81 6.90 14.83
C LYS A 120 -21.71 7.96 14.22
N VAL A 121 -21.35 8.46 13.03
CA VAL A 121 -22.06 9.59 12.38
C VAL A 121 -22.81 9.09 11.15
N ALA A 122 -22.16 8.28 10.32
CA ALA A 122 -22.79 7.75 9.12
C ALA A 122 -23.55 6.45 9.35
N ASP A 123 -23.52 5.83 10.53
CA ASP A 123 -24.19 4.55 10.79
C ASP A 123 -23.87 3.48 9.71
N ILE A 124 -22.61 3.47 9.25
CA ILE A 124 -22.06 2.48 8.33
C ILE A 124 -21.06 1.65 9.12
N ASP A 125 -21.37 0.37 9.29
CA ASP A 125 -20.44 -0.54 9.94
C ASP A 125 -19.21 -0.79 9.08
N VAL A 126 -18.06 -0.79 9.75
CA VAL A 126 -16.77 -1.16 9.18
C VAL A 126 -16.42 -2.54 9.72
N PRO A 127 -15.99 -3.51 8.89
CA PRO A 127 -15.79 -4.91 9.29
C PRO A 127 -14.51 -5.12 10.13
N THR A 128 -14.44 -4.47 11.30
CA THR A 128 -13.23 -4.35 12.11
C THR A 128 -12.76 -5.65 12.76
N ASP A 129 -13.66 -6.62 12.87
CA ASP A 129 -13.45 -7.96 13.43
C ASP A 129 -12.91 -8.96 12.40
N THR A 130 -12.70 -8.53 11.15
CA THR A 130 -12.31 -9.43 10.06
C THR A 130 -10.80 -9.49 9.86
N ALA A 131 -10.31 -10.65 9.41
CA ALA A 131 -8.90 -10.83 9.04
C ALA A 131 -8.44 -9.85 7.95
N ASP A 132 -9.33 -9.50 7.00
CA ASP A 132 -9.06 -8.51 5.96
C ASP A 132 -8.76 -7.13 6.57
N TRP A 133 -9.60 -6.68 7.52
CA TRP A 133 -9.37 -5.40 8.19
C TRP A 133 -8.06 -5.40 8.99
N ASN A 134 -7.77 -6.48 9.70
CA ASN A 134 -6.50 -6.63 10.42
C ASN A 134 -5.29 -6.56 9.47
N LYS A 135 -5.36 -7.20 8.30
CA LYS A 135 -4.31 -7.09 7.27
C LYS A 135 -4.12 -5.66 6.78
N VAL A 136 -5.19 -4.90 6.58
CA VAL A 136 -5.12 -3.47 6.21
C VAL A 136 -4.46 -2.64 7.32
N ILE A 137 -4.81 -2.91 8.58
CA ILE A 137 -4.20 -2.23 9.73
C ILE A 137 -2.70 -2.54 9.83
N GLU A 138 -2.32 -3.80 9.63
CA GLU A 138 -0.92 -4.23 9.61
C GLU A 138 -0.15 -3.57 8.47
N ALA A 139 -0.72 -3.53 7.27
CA ALA A 139 -0.13 -2.83 6.13
C ALA A 139 0.13 -1.35 6.43
N ARG A 140 -0.82 -0.68 7.10
CA ARG A 140 -0.66 0.69 7.59
C ARG A 140 0.47 0.82 8.62
N ASP A 141 0.61 -0.14 9.54
CA ASP A 141 1.68 -0.13 10.54
C ASP A 141 3.08 -0.36 9.93
N ILE A 142 3.16 -1.24 8.91
CA ILE A 142 4.39 -1.49 8.14
C ILE A 142 4.73 -0.26 7.29
N ARG A 143 3.74 0.34 6.62
CA ARG A 143 3.89 1.59 5.87
C ARG A 143 4.51 2.69 6.70
N ASN A 144 4.15 2.81 7.98
CA ASN A 144 4.71 3.84 8.86
C ASN A 144 6.24 3.69 9.03
N ILE A 145 6.77 2.46 9.06
CA ILE A 145 8.22 2.24 9.08
C ILE A 145 8.85 2.68 7.77
N ILE A 146 8.23 2.35 6.64
CA ILE A 146 8.71 2.76 5.32
C ILE A 146 8.78 4.30 5.25
N ALA A 147 7.70 4.97 5.63
CA ALA A 147 7.58 6.43 5.54
C ALA A 147 8.53 7.19 6.48
N HIS A 148 8.71 6.72 7.73
CA HIS A 148 9.45 7.47 8.75
C HIS A 148 10.90 7.03 8.88
N ASN A 149 11.23 5.79 8.52
CA ASN A 149 12.54 5.21 8.75
C ASN A 149 13.17 4.64 7.45
N ALA A 150 12.64 5.00 6.29
CA ALA A 150 13.10 4.47 4.99
C ALA A 150 13.15 2.94 4.94
N GLY A 151 12.19 2.28 5.61
CA GLY A 151 12.10 0.82 5.67
C GLY A 151 13.02 0.16 6.69
N HIS A 152 13.76 0.94 7.50
CA HIS A 152 14.61 0.39 8.56
C HIS A 152 13.82 0.07 9.83
N ILE A 153 14.01 -1.14 10.33
CA ILE A 153 13.39 -1.62 11.57
C ILE A 153 14.38 -1.48 12.73
N ASP A 154 14.03 -0.67 13.72
CA ASP A 154 14.69 -0.69 15.03
C ASP A 154 14.04 -1.74 15.95
N GLU A 155 14.84 -2.66 16.49
CA GLU A 155 14.38 -3.80 17.30
C GLU A 155 13.67 -3.37 18.60
N LYS A 156 14.06 -2.24 19.18
CA LYS A 156 13.48 -1.74 20.45
C LYS A 156 12.21 -0.94 20.19
N ALA A 157 12.22 -0.07 19.19
CA ALA A 157 11.12 0.83 18.88
C ALA A 157 9.99 0.17 18.07
N HIS A 158 10.28 -0.88 17.28
CA HIS A 158 9.33 -1.48 16.34
C HIS A 158 8.96 -2.93 16.66
N GLN A 159 8.88 -3.28 17.94
CA GLN A 159 8.50 -4.63 18.38
C GLN A 159 7.14 -5.08 17.81
N LYS A 160 6.18 -4.15 17.67
CA LYS A 160 4.87 -4.45 17.06
C LYS A 160 5.02 -4.90 15.61
N GLN A 161 5.81 -4.18 14.82
CA GLN A 161 6.02 -4.48 13.41
C GLN A 161 6.88 -5.72 13.23
N LEU A 162 7.86 -5.97 14.09
CA LEU A 162 8.58 -7.25 14.10
C LEU A 162 7.65 -8.45 14.32
N LYS A 163 6.64 -8.32 15.21
CA LYS A 163 5.60 -9.36 15.36
C LYS A 163 4.73 -9.51 14.12
N ILE A 164 4.47 -8.42 13.39
CA ILE A 164 3.77 -8.46 12.10
C ILE A 164 4.63 -9.19 11.06
N VAL A 165 5.91 -8.86 10.94
CA VAL A 165 6.80 -9.52 9.98
C VAL A 165 6.93 -11.02 10.31
N ALA A 166 7.15 -11.38 11.58
CA ALA A 166 7.32 -12.77 12.01
C ALA A 166 6.12 -13.70 11.73
N LYS A 167 4.91 -13.17 11.61
CA LYS A 167 3.69 -13.97 11.33
C LYS A 167 3.28 -13.99 9.87
N ASN A 168 3.95 -13.22 9.00
CA ASN A 168 3.61 -13.08 7.60
C ASN A 168 4.72 -13.71 6.75
N SER A 169 4.43 -14.77 6.01
CA SER A 169 5.43 -15.43 5.14
C SER A 169 5.91 -14.55 3.99
N ASN A 170 5.12 -13.54 3.62
CA ASN A 170 5.38 -12.63 2.51
C ASN A 170 5.96 -11.27 2.97
N LEU A 171 6.33 -11.16 4.25
CA LEU A 171 7.13 -10.07 4.77
C LEU A 171 8.37 -10.66 5.42
N THR A 172 9.54 -10.17 5.04
CA THR A 172 10.80 -10.60 5.63
C THR A 172 11.64 -9.40 6.02
N TYR A 173 12.79 -9.65 6.60
CA TYR A 173 13.80 -8.63 6.79
C TYR A 173 15.19 -9.20 6.57
N GLN A 174 16.11 -8.34 6.16
CA GLN A 174 17.53 -8.66 6.07
C GLN A 174 18.28 -7.87 7.14
N LYS A 175 19.27 -8.52 7.77
CA LYS A 175 20.07 -7.91 8.83
C LYS A 175 21.49 -7.68 8.31
N PHE A 176 21.80 -6.42 8.04
CA PHE A 176 23.15 -5.92 7.74
C PHE A 176 23.62 -5.03 8.90
N ALA A 177 24.16 -3.84 8.60
CA ALA A 177 24.39 -2.79 9.59
C ALA A 177 23.07 -2.27 10.23
N ARG A 178 21.96 -2.39 9.49
CA ARG A 178 20.59 -2.14 9.96
C ARG A 178 19.69 -3.30 9.54
N ILE A 179 18.50 -3.37 10.13
CA ILE A 179 17.46 -4.31 9.68
C ILE A 179 16.66 -3.62 8.58
N HIS A 180 16.67 -4.21 7.40
CA HIS A 180 15.93 -3.74 6.22
C HIS A 180 14.67 -4.57 6.05
N LEU A 181 13.51 -3.91 5.96
CA LEU A 181 12.25 -4.56 5.65
C LEU A 181 12.21 -4.96 4.17
N ASP A 182 11.90 -6.23 3.92
CA ASP A 182 11.66 -6.76 2.59
C ASP A 182 10.16 -7.00 2.38
N VAL A 183 9.65 -6.41 1.31
CA VAL A 183 8.25 -6.57 0.89
C VAL A 183 8.22 -7.46 -0.34
N THR A 184 7.46 -8.56 -0.30
CA THR A 184 7.25 -9.38 -1.50
C THR A 184 6.06 -8.88 -2.31
N GLN A 185 5.99 -9.29 -3.57
CA GLN A 185 4.87 -8.96 -4.44
C GLN A 185 3.57 -9.61 -3.93
N GLU A 186 3.66 -10.83 -3.38
CA GLU A 186 2.56 -11.57 -2.79
C GLU A 186 1.95 -10.80 -1.62
N TYR A 187 2.77 -10.15 -0.79
CA TYR A 187 2.25 -9.31 0.29
C TYR A 187 1.43 -8.14 -0.23
N LEU A 188 1.89 -7.45 -1.30
CA LEU A 188 1.10 -6.40 -1.94
C LEU A 188 -0.25 -6.93 -2.44
N PHE A 189 -0.26 -8.14 -3.02
CA PHE A 189 -1.49 -8.78 -3.47
C PHE A 189 -2.43 -9.17 -2.32
N GLU A 190 -1.90 -9.63 -1.19
CA GLU A 190 -2.69 -9.88 0.02
C GLU A 190 -3.33 -8.59 0.53
N VAL A 191 -2.57 -7.49 0.56
CA VAL A 191 -3.09 -6.18 0.98
C VAL A 191 -4.18 -5.69 0.04
N ILE A 192 -3.96 -5.77 -1.29
CA ILE A 192 -4.98 -5.43 -2.29
C ILE A 192 -6.25 -6.27 -2.08
N LYS A 193 -6.10 -7.59 -1.92
CA LYS A 193 -7.23 -8.50 -1.68
C LYS A 193 -7.99 -8.12 -0.40
N ALA A 194 -7.29 -7.84 0.69
CA ALA A 194 -7.87 -7.42 1.96
C ALA A 194 -8.63 -6.09 1.83
N MET A 195 -8.06 -5.11 1.12
CA MET A 195 -8.71 -3.84 0.83
C MET A 195 -9.98 -4.03 -0.04
N LYS A 196 -9.92 -4.88 -1.07
CA LYS A 196 -11.10 -5.22 -1.89
C LYS A 196 -12.20 -5.85 -1.05
N ASN A 197 -11.88 -6.85 -0.23
CA ASN A 197 -12.85 -7.52 0.62
C ASN A 197 -13.49 -6.56 1.63
N THR A 198 -12.67 -5.68 2.23
CA THR A 198 -13.13 -4.64 3.16
C THR A 198 -14.07 -3.65 2.46
N ALA A 199 -13.67 -3.12 1.30
CA ALA A 199 -14.50 -2.19 0.52
C ALA A 199 -15.82 -2.83 0.05
N CYS A 200 -15.79 -4.11 -0.36
CA CYS A 200 -17.00 -4.86 -0.71
C CYS A 200 -17.97 -5.00 0.48
N LYS A 201 -17.46 -5.27 1.68
CA LYS A 201 -18.27 -5.36 2.90
C LYS A 201 -18.88 -3.99 3.26
N ILE A 202 -18.08 -2.93 3.27
CA ILE A 202 -18.54 -1.55 3.53
C ILE A 202 -19.61 -1.15 2.51
N ARG A 203 -19.39 -1.42 1.21
CA ARG A 203 -20.35 -1.13 0.15
C ARG A 203 -21.70 -1.83 0.36
N ARG A 204 -21.71 -3.07 0.86
CA ARG A 204 -22.95 -3.80 1.18
C ARG A 204 -23.70 -3.22 2.39
N MET A 205 -22.96 -2.66 3.34
CA MET A 205 -23.52 -2.02 4.54
C MET A 205 -23.96 -0.57 4.30
N THR A 206 -23.56 0.02 3.17
CA THR A 206 -23.92 1.39 2.82
C THR A 206 -25.37 1.43 2.33
N PRO A 207 -26.26 2.22 2.95
CA PRO A 207 -27.65 2.32 2.54
C PRO A 207 -27.76 2.85 1.10
N ARG A 208 -28.52 2.16 0.24
CA ARG A 208 -28.90 2.69 -1.07
C ARG A 208 -30.17 3.51 -0.92
N LYS A 209 -30.15 4.81 -1.25
CA LYS A 209 -31.40 5.54 -1.45
C LYS A 209 -32.14 4.94 -2.64
N SER A 210 -33.35 4.45 -2.38
CA SER A 210 -34.36 4.07 -3.38
C SER A 210 -34.76 5.27 -4.23
#